data_AF-A0A8H6YJU3-F1
#
_entry.id   AF-A0A8H6YJU3-F1
#
_cell.length_a   1.000
_cell.length_b   1.000
_cell.length_c   1.000
_cell.angle_alpha   90.00
_cell.angle_beta   90.00
_cell.angle_gamma   90.00
#
_symmetry.space_group_name_H-M   'P 1'
#
loop_
_entity.id
_entity.type
_entity.pdbx_description
1 polymer ?
#
loop_
_entity_poly.entity_id
_entity_poly.type
_entity_poly.pdbx_seq_one_letter_code
_entity_poly.pdbx_strand_id
1 'polypeptide(L)'
;MRYPRFLTIKHSPQLFQCRATTRPWLAFRHCLTTVPVATLFFSSDSMSTIANVVSTMDVIDNILESRGERELQLAVVHAVSLGRNTLQWYYVKTGLSDVYALALILHPSSKLEYFRANDFDAAWISAVEIKLRREFNVYRQRLAIKEVEPTPATTVAPQLDDNIINFSTFQNLSTVDEETRDEVSDYLAAPRVRTEDPMNWWWNHRREYPVLSQVALDYLSVPSTSVAVERVFSHGRRLLEFTRNRMSGASFRRQLCLGSWGRNNLIRIQDLIAACTPKKRKHVELEEEDDIIEISD
;
A
#
# COMPACT_ATOMS: atom_id res chain seq x y z
N MET A 1 23.67 -2.80 4.52
CA MET A 1 23.15 -3.42 3.26
C MET A 1 23.92 -4.72 3.07
N ARG A 2 23.25 -5.86 2.94
CA ARG A 2 23.88 -7.19 2.81
C ARG A 2 24.95 -7.13 1.71
N TYR A 3 26.22 -7.32 2.05
CA TYR A 3 27.29 -7.32 1.05
C TYR A 3 27.14 -8.54 0.14
N PRO A 4 27.36 -8.40 -1.19
CA PRO A 4 27.20 -9.50 -2.13
C PRO A 4 28.20 -10.63 -1.81
N ARG A 5 27.71 -11.87 -1.79
CA ARG A 5 28.58 -13.06 -1.89
C ARG A 5 29.15 -13.08 -3.30
N PHE A 6 30.41 -12.71 -3.44
CA PHE A 6 31.12 -12.68 -4.73
C PHE A 6 31.20 -14.09 -5.32
N LEU A 7 30.57 -14.30 -6.47
CA LEU A 7 30.95 -15.38 -7.40
C LEU A 7 31.59 -14.72 -8.62
N THR A 8 32.93 -14.74 -8.64
CA THR A 8 33.74 -14.37 -9.79
C THR A 8 33.64 -15.47 -10.86
N ILE A 9 32.92 -15.20 -11.95
CA ILE A 9 32.86 -16.10 -13.11
C ILE A 9 33.99 -15.70 -14.07
N LYS A 10 34.97 -16.60 -14.24
CA LYS A 10 35.95 -16.51 -15.33
C LYS A 10 35.24 -16.83 -16.65
N HIS A 11 35.36 -15.94 -17.63
CA HIS A 11 34.88 -16.14 -19.00
C HIS A 11 35.54 -17.36 -19.65
N SER A 12 34.76 -18.21 -20.32
CA SER A 12 35.24 -19.14 -21.34
C SER A 12 34.16 -19.35 -22.40
N PRO A 13 34.47 -19.27 -23.72
CA PRO A 13 33.45 -19.14 -24.74
C PRO A 13 33.32 -20.42 -25.56
N GLN A 14 32.39 -21.33 -25.22
CA GLN A 14 31.91 -22.36 -26.18
C GLN A 14 30.45 -22.72 -25.87
N LEU A 15 29.51 -22.08 -26.57
CA LEU A 15 28.09 -22.44 -26.58
C LEU A 15 27.71 -22.90 -27.98
N PHE A 16 27.90 -24.18 -28.30
CA PHE A 16 27.17 -24.80 -29.41
C PHE A 16 26.85 -26.26 -29.11
N GLN A 17 25.59 -26.61 -29.38
CA GLN A 17 24.95 -27.94 -29.33
C GLN A 17 24.46 -28.41 -27.95
N CYS A 18 23.23 -28.00 -27.60
CA CYS A 18 22.42 -28.72 -26.61
C CYS A 18 21.03 -28.99 -27.19
N ARG A 19 20.83 -30.19 -27.77
CA ARG A 19 19.50 -30.73 -28.06
C ARG A 19 19.01 -31.38 -26.75
N ALA A 20 18.20 -30.65 -26.00
CA ALA A 20 17.89 -30.99 -24.62
C ALA A 20 17.08 -32.30 -24.50
N THR A 21 17.56 -33.24 -23.68
CA THR A 21 16.79 -34.39 -23.20
C THR A 21 15.78 -33.95 -22.11
N THR A 22 14.75 -34.76 -21.87
CA THR A 22 13.54 -34.40 -21.09
C THR A 22 13.78 -34.05 -19.62
N ARG A 23 14.85 -34.58 -19.00
CA ARG A 23 15.18 -34.39 -17.57
C ARG A 23 15.72 -32.98 -17.24
N PRO A 24 16.72 -32.44 -17.96
CA PRO A 24 17.18 -31.05 -17.80
C PRO A 24 16.05 -30.00 -17.93
N TRP A 25 15.12 -30.22 -18.86
CA TRP A 25 13.95 -29.35 -19.05
C TRP A 25 13.01 -29.31 -17.85
N LEU A 26 12.81 -30.44 -17.16
CA LEU A 26 12.00 -30.49 -15.94
C LEU A 26 12.63 -29.70 -14.79
N ALA A 27 13.95 -29.81 -14.62
CA ALA A 27 14.67 -29.04 -13.61
C ALA A 27 14.61 -27.52 -13.90
N PHE A 28 14.79 -27.13 -15.16
CA PHE A 28 14.65 -25.74 -15.60
C PHE A 28 13.22 -25.21 -15.45
N ARG A 29 12.21 -26.01 -15.81
CA ARG A 29 10.80 -25.66 -15.67
C ARG A 29 10.43 -25.38 -14.21
N HIS A 30 10.95 -26.16 -13.25
CA HIS A 30 10.71 -25.91 -11.83
C HIS A 30 11.40 -24.64 -11.31
N CYS A 31 12.60 -24.29 -11.79
CA CYS A 31 13.20 -22.98 -11.48
C CYS A 31 12.35 -21.82 -12.03
N LEU A 32 11.78 -22.01 -13.22
CA LEU A 32 10.88 -21.03 -13.83
C LEU A 32 9.49 -20.99 -13.21
N THR A 33 9.03 -21.96 -12.42
CA THR A 33 7.69 -21.90 -11.79
C THR A 33 7.61 -20.92 -10.62
N THR A 34 8.74 -20.63 -9.95
CA THR A 34 8.75 -19.71 -8.80
C THR A 34 8.45 -18.27 -9.20
N VAL A 35 8.99 -17.84 -10.35
CA VAL A 35 8.83 -16.45 -10.81
C VAL A 35 7.37 -16.11 -11.14
N PRO A 36 6.61 -16.92 -11.92
CA PRO A 36 5.18 -16.73 -12.13
C PRO A 36 4.36 -16.72 -10.84
N VAL A 37 4.69 -17.56 -9.86
CA VAL A 37 4.01 -17.57 -8.56
C VAL A 37 4.23 -16.23 -7.84
N ALA A 38 5.47 -15.74 -7.80
CA ALA A 38 5.79 -14.43 -7.24
C ALA A 38 5.10 -13.29 -8.01
N THR A 39 5.11 -13.34 -9.35
CA THR A 39 4.43 -12.34 -10.20
C THR A 39 2.93 -12.32 -9.93
N LEU A 40 2.30 -13.49 -9.81
CA LEU A 40 0.87 -13.59 -9.49
C LEU A 40 0.58 -13.01 -8.10
N PHE A 41 1.41 -13.33 -7.11
CA PHE A 41 1.30 -12.78 -5.76
C PHE A 41 1.39 -11.24 -5.76
N PHE A 42 2.41 -10.67 -6.41
CA PHE A 42 2.58 -9.21 -6.51
C PHE A 42 1.59 -8.51 -7.43
N SER A 43 0.83 -9.28 -8.21
CA SER A 43 -0.30 -8.78 -8.96
C SER A 43 -1.56 -8.68 -8.10
N SER A 44 -1.60 -9.28 -6.90
CA SER A 44 -2.76 -9.20 -6.03
C SER A 44 -3.06 -7.75 -5.62
N ASP A 45 -4.35 -7.41 -5.58
CA ASP A 45 -4.89 -6.14 -5.07
C ASP A 45 -5.64 -6.31 -3.73
N SER A 46 -5.63 -7.52 -3.15
CA SER A 46 -6.36 -7.85 -1.93
C SER A 46 -5.54 -7.78 -0.65
N MET A 47 -4.23 -7.56 -0.75
CA MET A 47 -3.31 -7.60 0.39
C MET A 47 -2.11 -6.66 0.17
N SER A 48 -1.43 -6.31 1.27
CA SER A 48 -0.17 -5.56 1.18
C SER A 48 0.89 -6.42 0.48
N THR A 49 1.48 -5.88 -0.58
CA THR A 49 2.47 -6.61 -1.39
C THR A 49 3.89 -6.09 -1.17
N ILE A 50 4.03 -4.83 -0.75
CA ILE A 50 5.32 -4.15 -0.64
C ILE A 50 6.22 -4.74 0.44
N ALA A 51 5.65 -5.14 1.59
CA ALA A 51 6.40 -5.76 2.68
C ALA A 51 7.00 -7.12 2.29
N ASN A 52 6.40 -7.80 1.31
CA ASN A 52 6.84 -9.13 0.87
C ASN A 52 7.93 -9.10 -0.21
N VAL A 53 8.24 -7.93 -0.79
CA VAL A 53 9.18 -7.83 -1.93
C VAL A 53 10.55 -8.41 -1.58
N VAL A 54 11.19 -7.89 -0.52
CA VAL A 54 12.54 -8.33 -0.13
C VAL A 54 12.54 -9.81 0.24
N SER A 55 11.57 -10.25 1.05
CA SER A 55 11.45 -11.66 1.44
C SER A 55 11.24 -12.61 0.27
N THR A 56 10.50 -12.18 -0.75
CA THR A 56 10.29 -12.99 -1.96
C THR A 56 11.56 -13.03 -2.80
N MET A 57 12.31 -11.93 -2.89
CA MET A 57 13.61 -11.92 -3.57
C MET A 57 14.61 -12.87 -2.87
N ASP A 58 14.66 -12.86 -1.53
CA ASP A 58 15.49 -13.78 -0.75
C ASP A 58 15.09 -15.25 -0.98
N VAL A 59 13.78 -15.54 -1.01
CA VAL A 59 13.27 -16.89 -1.32
C VAL A 59 13.65 -17.33 -2.74
N ILE A 60 13.52 -16.43 -3.72
CA ILE A 60 13.91 -16.74 -5.11
C ILE A 60 15.42 -16.99 -5.18
N ASP A 61 16.26 -16.18 -4.54
CA ASP A 61 17.72 -16.39 -4.57
C ASP A 61 18.11 -17.72 -3.92
N ASN A 62 17.53 -18.06 -2.76
CA ASN A 62 17.76 -19.35 -2.09
C ASN A 62 17.34 -20.55 -2.96
N ILE A 63 16.24 -20.45 -3.71
CA ILE A 63 15.79 -21.49 -4.63
C ILE A 63 16.75 -21.63 -5.81
N LEU A 64 17.27 -20.52 -6.32
CA LEU A 64 18.24 -20.53 -7.42
C LEU A 64 19.61 -21.05 -6.96
N GLU A 65 20.05 -20.72 -5.74
CA GLU A 65 21.30 -21.18 -5.14
C GLU A 65 21.29 -22.70 -4.88
N SER A 66 20.31 -23.19 -4.12
CA SER A 66 20.18 -24.62 -3.75
C SER A 66 20.05 -25.60 -4.92
N ARG A 67 19.76 -25.09 -6.13
CA ARG A 67 19.57 -25.91 -7.34
C ARG A 67 20.76 -25.83 -8.29
N GLY A 68 21.56 -24.77 -8.25
CA GLY A 68 22.82 -24.67 -9.00
C GLY A 68 23.84 -25.75 -8.65
N GLU A 69 23.70 -26.36 -7.46
CA GLU A 69 24.58 -27.40 -6.94
C GLU A 69 24.21 -28.83 -7.39
N ARG A 70 23.00 -29.05 -7.93
CA ARG A 70 22.59 -30.36 -8.46
C ARG A 70 23.05 -30.46 -9.91
N GLU A 71 23.35 -31.68 -10.41
CA GLU A 71 23.79 -31.98 -11.79
C GLU A 71 22.89 -31.36 -12.88
N LEU A 72 23.06 -30.06 -13.10
CA LEU A 72 22.39 -29.28 -14.11
C LEU A 72 23.33 -29.15 -15.30
N GLN A 73 22.78 -29.20 -16.50
CA GLN A 73 23.54 -28.92 -17.71
C GLN A 73 24.17 -27.52 -17.61
N LEU A 74 25.38 -27.37 -18.15
CA LEU A 74 26.13 -26.11 -18.13
C LEU A 74 25.30 -24.90 -18.60
N ALA A 75 24.46 -25.09 -19.64
CA ALA A 75 23.56 -24.06 -20.14
C ALA A 75 22.54 -23.57 -19.08
N VAL A 76 22.01 -24.48 -18.25
CA VAL A 76 21.08 -24.14 -17.17
C VAL A 76 21.80 -23.41 -16.04
N VAL A 77 23.02 -23.83 -15.70
CA VAL A 77 23.85 -23.13 -14.70
C VAL A 77 24.13 -21.69 -15.13
N HIS A 78 24.50 -21.46 -16.40
CA HIS A 78 24.69 -20.11 -16.92
C HIS A 78 23.40 -19.28 -16.91
N ALA A 79 22.26 -19.86 -17.30
CA ALA A 79 20.98 -19.16 -17.26
C ALA A 79 20.55 -18.78 -15.83
N VAL A 80 20.73 -19.69 -14.86
CA VAL A 80 20.47 -19.44 -13.44
C VAL A 80 21.39 -18.33 -12.91
N SER A 81 22.68 -18.38 -13.26
CA SER A 81 23.64 -17.33 -12.87
C SER A 81 23.23 -15.96 -13.41
N LEU A 82 22.81 -15.87 -14.68
CA LEU A 82 22.31 -14.62 -15.25
C LEU A 82 21.08 -14.12 -14.50
N GLY A 83 20.12 -15.02 -14.21
CA GLY A 83 18.92 -14.70 -13.43
C GLY A 83 19.23 -14.17 -12.03
N ARG A 84 20.18 -14.80 -11.32
CA ARG A 84 20.65 -14.32 -10.01
C ARG A 84 21.32 -12.95 -10.09
N ASN A 85 22.15 -12.72 -11.10
CA ASN A 85 22.78 -11.41 -11.31
C ASN A 85 21.73 -10.31 -11.56
N THR A 86 20.70 -10.61 -12.36
CA THR A 86 19.57 -9.69 -12.57
C THR A 86 18.79 -9.46 -11.27
N LEU A 87 18.46 -10.52 -10.52
CA LEU A 87 17.76 -10.41 -9.25
C LEU A 87 18.55 -9.56 -8.24
N GLN A 88 19.85 -9.78 -8.14
CA GLN A 88 20.75 -9.01 -7.29
C GLN A 88 20.77 -7.53 -7.66
N TRP A 89 20.79 -7.20 -8.96
CA TRP A 89 20.73 -5.82 -9.42
C TRP A 89 19.46 -5.10 -8.94
N TYR A 90 18.31 -5.76 -9.04
CA TYR A 90 17.05 -5.23 -8.51
C TYR A 90 17.01 -5.23 -6.98
N TYR A 91 17.63 -6.21 -6.32
CA TYR A 91 17.72 -6.25 -4.87
C TYR A 91 18.43 -5.01 -4.32
N VAL A 92 19.55 -4.61 -4.95
CA VAL A 92 20.25 -3.35 -4.60
C VAL A 92 19.34 -2.14 -4.77
N LYS A 93 18.46 -2.14 -5.78
CA LYS A 93 17.51 -1.05 -5.99
C LYS A 93 16.45 -0.94 -4.90
N THR A 94 16.10 -2.03 -4.21
CA THR A 94 15.12 -1.94 -3.11
C THR A 94 15.65 -1.05 -1.97
N GLY A 95 16.96 -1.02 -1.72
CA GLY A 95 17.54 -0.14 -0.72
C GLY A 95 17.77 1.31 -1.17
N LEU A 96 17.39 1.69 -2.40
CA LEU A 96 17.36 3.09 -2.83
C LEU A 96 16.16 3.84 -2.27
N SER A 97 15.14 3.12 -1.80
CA SER A 97 13.94 3.68 -1.20
C SER A 97 13.73 3.11 0.19
N ASP A 98 13.38 3.99 1.12
CA ASP A 98 13.09 3.59 2.50
C ASP A 98 11.77 2.83 2.62
N VAL A 99 10.90 2.92 1.60
CA VAL A 99 9.57 2.28 1.58
C VAL A 99 9.64 0.79 1.84
N TYR A 100 10.57 0.07 1.21
CA TYR A 100 10.70 -1.38 1.38
C TYR A 100 11.11 -1.75 2.80
N ALA A 101 12.10 -1.04 3.35
CA ALA A 101 12.62 -1.29 4.69
C ALA A 101 11.57 -0.94 5.76
N LEU A 102 10.90 0.21 5.61
CA LEU A 102 9.85 0.65 6.52
C LEU A 102 8.63 -0.29 6.47
N ALA A 103 8.19 -0.71 5.28
CA ALA A 103 7.09 -1.68 5.15
C ALA A 103 7.39 -3.02 5.85
N LEU A 104 8.64 -3.50 5.78
CA LEU A 104 9.08 -4.71 6.49
C LEU A 104 9.07 -4.54 8.01
N ILE A 105 9.55 -3.40 8.53
CA ILE A 105 9.51 -3.13 9.98
C ILE A 105 8.06 -3.01 10.46
N LEU A 106 7.22 -2.33 9.69
CA LEU A 106 5.80 -2.12 9.99
C LEU A 106 4.98 -3.40 9.81
N HIS A 107 5.53 -4.48 9.27
CA HIS A 107 4.85 -5.76 9.20
C HIS A 107 4.91 -6.49 10.55
N PRO A 108 3.76 -6.81 11.21
CA PRO A 108 3.73 -7.36 12.57
C PRO A 108 4.48 -8.69 12.75
N SER A 109 4.60 -9.49 11.68
CA SER A 109 5.33 -10.76 11.71
C SER A 109 6.83 -10.65 11.49
N SER A 110 7.32 -9.53 10.95
CA SER A 110 8.69 -9.39 10.46
C SER A 110 9.50 -8.49 11.39
N LYS A 111 9.03 -7.25 11.61
CA LYS A 111 9.65 -6.23 12.47
C LYS A 111 11.17 -6.12 12.22
N LEU A 112 11.96 -5.79 13.26
CA LEU A 112 13.42 -5.72 13.15
C LEU A 112 14.07 -7.11 13.10
N GLU A 113 13.39 -8.12 13.61
CA GLU A 113 13.90 -9.50 13.67
C GLU A 113 14.13 -10.09 12.29
N TYR A 114 13.37 -9.67 11.27
CA TYR A 114 13.62 -10.08 9.88
C TYR A 114 15.05 -9.72 9.45
N PHE A 115 15.48 -8.49 9.73
CA PHE A 115 16.82 -8.02 9.34
C PHE A 115 17.91 -8.72 10.17
N ARG A 116 17.66 -8.93 11.46
CA ARG A 116 18.59 -9.67 12.34
C ARG A 116 18.75 -11.13 11.88
N ALA A 117 17.66 -11.78 11.48
CA ALA A 117 17.67 -13.17 11.00
C ALA A 117 18.34 -13.33 9.62
N ASN A 118 18.48 -12.26 8.85
CA ASN A 118 19.09 -12.27 7.51
C ASN A 118 20.49 -11.62 7.48
N ASP A 119 21.15 -11.50 8.64
CA ASP A 119 22.52 -10.98 8.79
C ASP A 119 22.71 -9.57 8.21
N PHE A 120 21.70 -8.70 8.35
CA PHE A 120 21.88 -7.30 8.02
C PHE A 120 22.77 -6.62 9.06
N ASP A 121 23.63 -5.72 8.57
CA ASP A 121 24.53 -4.93 9.40
C ASP A 121 23.77 -4.17 10.50
N ALA A 122 24.27 -4.24 11.74
CA ALA A 122 23.60 -3.66 12.90
C ALA A 122 23.46 -2.13 12.81
N ALA A 123 24.45 -1.43 12.22
CA ALA A 123 24.37 0.01 12.00
C ALA A 123 23.35 0.37 10.90
N TRP A 124 23.16 -0.51 9.92
CA TRP A 124 22.08 -0.36 8.96
C TRP A 124 20.70 -0.55 9.62
N ILE A 125 20.53 -1.56 10.49
CA ILE A 125 19.26 -1.81 11.20
C ILE A 125 18.89 -0.59 12.06
N SER A 126 19.84 -0.04 12.81
CA SER A 126 19.59 1.18 13.61
C SER A 126 19.27 2.39 12.73
N ALA A 127 19.91 2.53 11.57
CA ALA A 127 19.57 3.58 10.62
C ALA A 127 18.13 3.49 10.10
N VAL A 128 17.58 2.28 9.88
CA VAL A 128 16.17 2.12 9.48
C VAL A 128 15.23 2.46 10.64
N GLU A 129 15.55 2.07 11.87
CA GLU A 129 14.75 2.47 13.04
C GLU A 129 14.71 4.00 13.20
N ILE A 130 15.86 4.68 13.03
CA ILE A 130 15.93 6.15 13.05
C ILE A 130 15.04 6.76 11.97
N LYS A 131 15.01 6.17 10.76
CA LYS A 131 14.11 6.61 9.68
C LYS A 131 12.64 6.44 10.05
N LEU A 132 12.26 5.30 10.63
CA LEU A 132 10.89 5.08 11.10
C LEU A 132 10.49 6.12 12.14
N ARG A 133 11.35 6.39 13.12
CA ARG A 133 11.10 7.41 14.15
C ARG A 133 10.97 8.81 13.57
N ARG A 134 11.77 9.15 12.56
CA ARG A 134 11.65 10.41 11.84
C ARG A 134 10.29 10.54 11.15
N GLU A 135 9.88 9.53 10.40
CA GLU A 135 8.57 9.51 9.73
C GLU A 135 7.44 9.62 10.76
N PHE A 136 7.49 8.83 11.83
CA PHE A 136 6.53 8.91 12.94
C PHE A 136 6.38 10.34 13.49
N ASN A 137 7.50 11.02 13.76
CA ASN A 137 7.47 12.40 14.26
C ASN A 137 6.83 13.38 13.27
N VAL A 138 7.06 13.20 11.96
CA VAL A 138 6.41 14.02 10.93
C VAL A 138 4.90 13.82 10.95
N TYR A 139 4.42 12.58 11.09
CA TYR A 139 2.99 12.29 11.20
C TYR A 139 2.40 12.85 12.49
N ARG A 140 3.09 12.68 13.62
CA ARG A 140 2.68 13.24 14.91
C ARG A 140 2.47 14.75 14.82
N GLN A 141 3.41 15.48 14.20
CA GLN A 141 3.30 16.93 14.01
C GLN A 141 2.13 17.31 13.08
N ARG A 142 1.94 16.58 11.98
CA ARG A 142 0.82 16.83 11.05
C ARG A 142 -0.53 16.66 11.72
N LEU A 143 -0.67 15.66 12.59
CA LEU A 143 -1.90 15.40 13.33
C LEU A 143 -2.16 16.47 14.39
N ALA A 144 -1.12 16.90 15.11
CA ALA A 144 -1.22 18.00 16.06
C ALA A 144 -1.70 19.30 15.39
N ILE A 145 -1.21 19.62 14.17
CA ILE A 145 -1.68 20.80 13.43
C ILE A 145 -3.14 20.66 13.02
N LYS A 146 -3.58 19.47 12.60
CA LYS A 146 -4.96 19.22 12.16
C LYS A 146 -5.99 19.38 13.28
N GLU A 147 -5.60 19.15 14.54
CA GLU A 147 -6.48 19.35 15.71
C GLU A 147 -6.61 20.83 16.12
N VAL A 148 -5.65 21.67 15.72
CA VAL A 148 -5.62 23.11 16.08
C VAL A 148 -6.33 24.00 15.04
N GLU A 149 -6.79 23.45 13.90
CA GLU A 149 -7.63 24.17 12.94
C GLU A 149 -8.94 24.64 13.61
N PRO A 150 -9.24 25.95 13.65
CA PRO A 150 -10.38 26.47 14.37
C PRO A 150 -11.68 26.04 13.68
N THR A 151 -12.45 25.22 14.38
CA THR A 151 -13.86 25.00 14.06
C THR A 151 -14.57 26.36 14.16
N PRO A 152 -15.35 26.83 13.16
CA PRO A 152 -16.06 28.10 13.27
C PRO A 152 -17.01 28.05 14.48
N ALA A 153 -16.72 28.89 15.47
CA ALA A 153 -17.47 28.99 16.71
C ALA A 153 -18.93 29.37 16.41
N THR A 154 -19.86 28.46 16.66
CA THR A 154 -21.27 28.83 16.88
C THR A 154 -21.38 29.26 18.34
N THR A 155 -21.40 30.57 18.56
CA THR A 155 -21.65 31.19 19.87
C THR A 155 -23.07 30.85 20.32
N VAL A 156 -23.21 29.90 21.24
CA VAL A 156 -24.39 29.79 22.10
C VAL A 156 -23.90 29.98 23.53
N ALA A 157 -24.40 31.03 24.18
CA ALA A 157 -24.02 31.42 25.54
C ALA A 157 -24.42 30.34 26.56
N PRO A 158 -23.61 30.06 27.59
CA PRO A 158 -23.93 29.05 28.59
C PRO A 158 -24.89 29.62 29.64
N GLN A 159 -26.04 28.96 29.82
CA GLN A 159 -26.86 29.11 31.02
C GLN A 159 -26.28 28.21 32.11
N LEU A 160 -26.10 28.78 33.30
CA LEU A 160 -25.56 28.12 34.49
C LEU A 160 -26.71 27.40 35.22
N ASP A 161 -26.67 26.07 35.23
CA ASP A 161 -27.41 25.27 36.21
C ASP A 161 -26.41 24.47 37.06
N ASP A 162 -26.53 24.66 38.38
CA ASP A 162 -25.78 23.98 39.42
C ASP A 162 -26.16 22.49 39.52
N ASN A 163 -25.19 21.67 39.95
CA ASN A 163 -25.33 20.29 40.40
C ASN A 163 -25.48 19.17 39.35
N ILE A 164 -24.44 18.96 38.54
CA ILE A 164 -23.97 17.60 38.20
C ILE A 164 -22.44 17.64 38.20
N ILE A 165 -21.78 16.95 39.14
CA ILE A 165 -20.37 16.58 38.99
C ILE A 165 -20.32 15.66 37.77
N ASN A 166 -20.01 16.25 36.63
CA ASN A 166 -20.08 15.60 35.33
C ASN A 166 -18.94 14.57 35.26
N PHE A 167 -19.28 13.30 35.01
CA PHE A 167 -18.32 12.21 34.85
C PHE A 167 -17.27 12.48 33.75
N SER A 168 -17.58 13.41 32.83
CA SER A 168 -16.65 13.95 31.82
C SER A 168 -15.45 14.70 32.41
N THR A 169 -15.56 15.28 33.62
CA THR A 169 -14.43 15.93 34.31
C THR A 169 -13.38 14.91 34.76
N PHE A 170 -13.77 13.65 35.04
CA PHE A 170 -12.82 12.57 35.33
C PHE A 170 -12.15 12.00 34.08
N GLN A 171 -12.82 12.01 32.92
CA GLN A 171 -12.21 11.58 31.65
C GLN A 171 -11.14 12.56 31.15
N ASN A 172 -11.32 13.87 31.41
CA ASN A 172 -10.35 14.89 31.06
C ASN A 172 -9.13 14.97 32.00
N LEU A 173 -9.11 14.22 33.11
CA LEU A 173 -7.93 14.10 33.97
C LEU A 173 -6.93 13.04 33.46
N SER A 174 -7.32 12.27 32.43
CA SER A 174 -6.49 11.23 31.81
C SER A 174 -5.55 11.75 30.71
N THR A 175 -5.63 13.04 30.36
CA THR A 175 -4.85 13.63 29.24
C THR A 175 -3.43 14.03 29.62
N VAL A 176 -2.98 13.71 30.85
CA VAL A 176 -1.68 14.15 31.39
C VAL A 176 -0.54 13.13 31.13
N ASP A 177 -0.79 12.02 30.43
CA ASP A 177 0.26 11.00 30.18
C ASP A 177 0.39 10.51 28.71
N GLU A 178 -0.38 11.05 27.75
CA GLU A 178 -0.26 10.64 26.34
C GLU A 178 0.93 11.27 25.59
N GLU A 179 1.56 12.32 26.14
CA GLU A 179 2.73 12.96 25.49
C GLU A 179 4.03 12.16 25.59
N THR A 180 4.11 11.17 26.48
CA THR A 180 5.33 10.41 26.82
C THR A 180 5.37 9.00 26.25
N ARG A 181 4.27 8.46 25.70
CA ARG A 181 4.23 7.08 25.20
C ARG A 181 4.92 6.97 23.84
N ASP A 182 6.04 6.26 23.81
CA ASP A 182 6.78 5.97 22.58
C ASP A 182 6.16 4.77 21.85
N GLU A 183 5.14 5.04 21.03
CA GLU A 183 4.45 4.03 20.21
C GLU A 183 5.43 3.16 19.39
N VAL A 184 6.51 3.76 18.89
CA VAL A 184 7.50 3.05 18.07
C VAL A 184 8.25 2.04 18.93
N SER A 185 8.73 2.44 20.11
CA SER A 185 9.39 1.51 21.05
C SER A 185 8.44 0.41 21.51
N ASP A 186 7.19 0.74 21.86
CA ASP A 186 6.18 -0.22 22.29
C ASP A 186 5.90 -1.27 21.21
N TYR A 187 5.71 -0.83 19.96
CA TYR A 187 5.48 -1.73 18.84
C TYR A 187 6.69 -2.62 18.56
N LEU A 188 7.90 -2.07 18.58
CA LEU A 188 9.13 -2.82 18.32
C LEU A 188 9.47 -3.82 19.44
N ALA A 189 9.09 -3.52 20.68
CA ALA A 189 9.25 -4.43 21.82
C ALA A 189 8.19 -5.53 21.87
N ALA A 190 6.98 -5.27 21.34
CA ALA A 190 5.90 -6.25 21.34
C ALA A 190 6.27 -7.53 20.55
N PRO A 191 5.73 -8.71 20.93
CA PRO A 191 6.01 -9.96 20.23
C PRO A 191 5.57 -9.91 18.75
N ARG A 192 6.18 -10.75 17.92
CA ARG A 192 5.80 -10.90 16.51
C ARG A 192 4.48 -11.63 16.40
N VAL A 193 3.57 -11.08 15.60
CA VAL A 193 2.25 -11.68 15.33
C VAL A 193 2.22 -12.15 13.89
N ARG A 194 1.93 -13.42 13.68
CA ARG A 194 1.73 -13.95 12.32
C ARG A 194 0.39 -13.45 11.81
N THR A 195 0.44 -12.60 10.80
CA THR A 195 -0.74 -11.97 10.20
C THR A 195 -0.68 -12.13 8.69
N GLU A 196 -1.79 -12.55 8.08
CA GLU A 196 -1.92 -12.62 6.61
C GLU A 196 -2.18 -11.25 5.99
N ASP A 197 -2.96 -10.41 6.68
CA ASP A 197 -3.23 -9.03 6.27
C ASP A 197 -2.72 -8.02 7.32
N PRO A 198 -1.50 -7.46 7.12
CA PRO A 198 -0.94 -6.48 8.03
C PRO A 198 -1.74 -5.17 8.07
N MET A 199 -2.42 -4.79 6.99
CA MET A 199 -3.23 -3.56 6.97
C MET A 199 -4.44 -3.68 7.90
N ASN A 200 -5.14 -4.81 7.86
CA ASN A 200 -6.26 -5.07 8.77
C ASN A 200 -5.79 -5.15 10.24
N TRP A 201 -4.60 -5.70 10.50
CA TRP A 201 -4.02 -5.68 11.85
C TRP A 201 -3.83 -4.24 12.35
N TRP A 202 -3.20 -3.36 11.56
CA TRP A 202 -3.02 -1.95 11.93
C TRP A 202 -4.35 -1.20 12.08
N TRP A 203 -5.33 -1.51 11.23
CA TRP A 203 -6.67 -0.95 11.35
C TRP A 203 -7.31 -1.25 12.70
N ASN A 204 -7.16 -2.48 13.19
CA ASN A 204 -7.72 -2.91 14.47
C ASN A 204 -6.96 -2.34 15.68
N HIS A 205 -5.64 -2.14 15.55
CA HIS A 205 -4.79 -1.61 16.62
C HIS A 205 -4.62 -0.08 16.58
N ARG A 206 -5.41 0.64 15.77
CA ARG A 206 -5.35 2.10 15.64
C ARG A 206 -5.60 2.86 16.95
N ARG A 207 -6.29 2.24 17.91
CA ARG A 207 -6.51 2.83 19.25
C ARG A 207 -5.28 2.68 20.15
N GLU A 208 -4.52 1.61 19.96
CA GLU A 208 -3.30 1.34 20.73
C GLU A 208 -2.11 2.13 20.18
N TYR A 209 -2.13 2.39 18.87
CA TYR A 209 -1.09 3.07 18.10
C TYR A 209 -1.70 4.15 17.17
N PRO A 210 -2.19 5.27 17.71
CA PRO A 210 -2.94 6.28 16.92
C PRO A 210 -2.13 6.95 15.83
N VAL A 211 -0.84 7.21 16.05
CA VAL A 211 0.04 7.84 15.04
C VAL A 211 0.72 6.78 14.18
N LEU A 212 1.27 5.73 14.81
CA LEU A 212 2.05 4.71 14.09
C LEU A 212 1.16 3.89 13.14
N SER A 213 -0.11 3.66 13.48
CA SER A 213 -1.04 2.96 12.57
C SER A 213 -1.27 3.72 11.26
N GLN A 214 -1.25 5.06 11.28
CA GLN A 214 -1.39 5.86 10.05
C GLN A 214 -0.15 5.74 9.17
N VAL A 215 1.05 5.83 9.76
CA VAL A 215 2.31 5.57 9.05
C VAL A 215 2.27 4.17 8.44
N ALA A 216 1.86 3.17 9.23
CA ALA A 216 1.80 1.80 8.77
C ALA A 216 0.86 1.61 7.58
N LEU A 217 -0.36 2.15 7.65
CA LEU A 217 -1.35 2.05 6.58
C LEU A 217 -0.87 2.75 5.29
N ASP A 218 -0.24 3.91 5.40
CA ASP A 218 0.28 4.64 4.24
C ASP A 218 1.43 3.89 3.56
N TYR A 219 2.37 3.32 4.33
CA TYR A 219 3.47 2.54 3.75
C TYR A 219 3.03 1.16 3.24
N LEU A 220 2.15 0.45 3.96
CA LEU A 220 1.70 -0.89 3.58
C LEU A 220 0.71 -0.88 2.40
N SER A 221 0.02 0.23 2.16
CA SER A 221 -0.90 0.37 1.02
C SER A 221 -0.20 0.62 -0.31
N VAL A 222 1.11 0.92 -0.30
CA VAL A 222 1.90 1.08 -1.53
C VAL A 222 1.91 -0.26 -2.30
N PRO A 223 1.47 -0.31 -3.56
CA PRO A 223 1.58 -1.51 -4.36
C PRO A 223 3.03 -1.74 -4.79
N SER A 224 3.49 -2.99 -4.77
CA SER A 224 4.86 -3.32 -5.23
C SER A 224 5.02 -3.27 -6.75
N THR A 225 3.92 -3.31 -7.51
CA THR A 225 3.93 -3.34 -8.98
C THR A 225 2.91 -2.39 -9.59
N SER A 226 3.14 -1.99 -10.84
CA SER A 226 2.20 -1.22 -11.65
C SER A 226 1.02 -2.04 -12.18
N VAL A 227 0.92 -3.34 -11.84
CA VAL A 227 -0.08 -4.25 -12.43
C VAL A 227 -1.51 -3.78 -12.17
N ALA A 228 -1.80 -3.26 -10.97
CA ALA A 228 -3.12 -2.70 -10.66
C ALA A 228 -3.49 -1.55 -11.61
N VAL A 229 -2.54 -0.67 -11.90
CA VAL A 229 -2.70 0.46 -12.82
C VAL A 229 -2.86 -0.02 -14.26
N GLU A 230 -2.04 -0.99 -14.69
CA GLU A 230 -2.13 -1.60 -16.02
C GLU A 230 -3.45 -2.31 -16.25
N ARG A 231 -4.01 -2.98 -15.23
CA ARG A 231 -5.36 -3.54 -15.28
C ARG A 231 -6.38 -2.44 -15.53
N VAL A 232 -6.33 -1.33 -14.78
CA VAL A 232 -7.27 -0.21 -14.97
C VAL A 232 -7.18 0.34 -16.39
N PHE A 233 -5.98 0.54 -16.93
CA PHE A 233 -5.81 1.01 -18.31
C PHE A 233 -6.29 0.00 -19.35
N SER A 234 -6.04 -1.29 -19.13
CA SER A 234 -6.52 -2.37 -20.01
C SER A 234 -8.05 -2.42 -20.06
N HIS A 235 -8.72 -2.24 -18.91
CA HIS A 235 -10.17 -2.09 -18.84
C HIS A 235 -10.63 -0.79 -19.50
N GLY A 236 -9.90 0.30 -19.27
CA GLY A 236 -10.17 1.60 -19.89
C GLY A 236 -10.14 1.55 -21.42
N ARG A 237 -9.25 0.77 -22.01
CA ARG A 237 -9.23 0.54 -23.46
C ARG A 237 -10.52 -0.11 -23.98
N ARG A 238 -11.17 -0.98 -23.20
CA ARG A 238 -12.48 -1.55 -23.57
C ARG A 238 -13.60 -0.51 -23.49
N LEU A 239 -13.49 0.48 -22.59
CA LEU A 239 -14.45 1.58 -22.47
C LEU A 239 -14.28 2.63 -23.59
N LEU A 240 -13.05 2.83 -24.06
CA LEU A 240 -12.69 3.64 -25.24
C LEU A 240 -12.76 2.79 -26.51
N GLU A 241 -13.94 2.25 -26.79
CA GLU A 241 -14.18 1.65 -28.10
C GLU A 241 -14.01 2.72 -29.19
N PHE A 242 -13.47 2.34 -30.35
CA PHE A 242 -13.07 3.25 -31.44
C PHE A 242 -14.20 4.12 -32.01
N THR A 243 -15.44 3.89 -31.58
CA THR A 243 -16.64 4.63 -31.95
C THR A 243 -17.00 5.74 -30.95
N ARG A 244 -16.43 5.76 -29.74
CA ARG A 244 -16.72 6.74 -28.67
C ARG A 244 -15.79 7.96 -28.73
N ASN A 245 -15.87 8.75 -29.81
CA ASN A 245 -14.95 9.87 -30.07
C ASN A 245 -15.30 11.20 -29.38
N ARG A 246 -16.40 11.27 -28.61
CA ARG A 246 -16.86 12.51 -27.93
C ARG A 246 -16.80 12.44 -26.40
N MET A 247 -16.09 11.46 -25.83
CA MET A 247 -15.93 11.36 -24.37
C MET A 247 -14.75 12.22 -23.91
N SER A 248 -15.01 13.14 -22.97
CA SER A 248 -13.92 13.89 -22.34
C SER A 248 -13.11 13.00 -21.40
N GLY A 249 -11.83 13.34 -21.20
CA GLY A 249 -10.97 12.63 -20.24
C GLY A 249 -11.51 12.64 -18.81
N ALA A 250 -12.24 13.70 -18.42
CA ALA A 250 -12.90 13.77 -17.12
C ALA A 250 -14.05 12.75 -16.98
N SER A 251 -14.90 12.64 -18.00
CA SER A 251 -15.98 11.64 -18.02
C SER A 251 -15.41 10.21 -18.05
N PHE A 252 -14.34 9.99 -18.80
CA PHE A 252 -13.64 8.71 -18.83
C PHE A 252 -13.10 8.30 -17.45
N ARG A 253 -12.41 9.21 -16.76
CA ARG A 253 -11.92 8.96 -15.38
C ARG A 253 -13.07 8.65 -14.42
N ARG A 254 -14.16 9.42 -14.46
CA ARG A 254 -15.34 9.17 -13.61
C ARG A 254 -15.93 7.79 -13.86
N GLN A 255 -16.04 7.38 -15.12
CA GLN A 255 -16.57 6.07 -15.50
C GLN A 255 -15.66 4.93 -15.00
N LEU A 256 -14.34 5.09 -15.10
CA LEU A 256 -13.38 4.13 -14.53
C LEU A 256 -13.48 4.03 -13.01
N CYS A 257 -13.52 5.18 -12.30
CA CYS A 257 -13.68 5.21 -10.85
C CYS A 257 -14.99 4.55 -10.43
N LEU A 258 -16.11 4.92 -11.06
CA LEU A 258 -17.42 4.37 -10.77
C LEU A 258 -17.45 2.85 -10.96
N GLY A 259 -16.89 2.35 -12.06
CA GLY A 259 -16.77 0.91 -12.32
C GLY A 259 -15.83 0.18 -11.34
N SER A 260 -14.80 0.85 -10.83
CA SER A 260 -13.93 0.30 -9.79
C SER A 260 -14.64 0.23 -8.44
N TRP A 261 -15.26 1.33 -8.02
CA TRP A 261 -15.99 1.42 -6.76
C TRP A 261 -17.17 0.46 -6.70
N GLY A 262 -17.92 0.30 -7.79
CA GLY A 262 -18.99 -0.69 -7.89
C GLY A 262 -18.50 -2.13 -7.72
N ARG A 263 -17.38 -2.51 -8.35
CA ARG A 263 -16.79 -3.86 -8.21
C ARG A 263 -16.29 -4.16 -6.80
N ASN A 264 -15.85 -3.13 -6.08
CA ASN A 264 -15.36 -3.24 -4.71
C ASN A 264 -16.48 -3.05 -3.66
N ASN A 265 -17.76 -3.02 -4.07
CA ASN A 265 -18.91 -2.79 -3.20
C ASN A 265 -18.81 -1.50 -2.36
N LEU A 266 -18.09 -0.49 -2.87
CA LEU A 266 -17.93 0.82 -2.22
C LEU A 266 -19.11 1.76 -2.50
N ILE A 267 -20.01 1.37 -3.40
CA ILE A 267 -21.21 2.13 -3.75
C ILE A 267 -22.42 1.22 -3.57
N ARG A 268 -23.43 1.73 -2.87
CA ARG A 268 -24.73 1.08 -2.81
C ARG A 268 -25.47 1.35 -4.11
N ILE A 269 -25.95 0.29 -4.76
CA ILE A 269 -26.67 0.40 -6.03
C ILE A 269 -27.90 1.32 -5.90
N GLN A 270 -28.54 1.34 -4.73
CA GLN A 270 -29.69 2.21 -4.44
C GLN A 270 -29.32 3.70 -4.55
N ASP A 271 -28.17 4.11 -4.01
CA ASP A 271 -27.70 5.50 -4.08
C ASP A 271 -27.41 5.90 -5.53
N LEU A 272 -26.88 4.96 -6.34
CA LEU A 272 -26.63 5.18 -7.76
C LEU A 272 -27.93 5.35 -8.54
N ILE A 273 -28.94 4.51 -8.28
CA ILE A 273 -30.26 4.61 -8.91
C ILE A 273 -30.89 5.96 -8.56
N ALA A 274 -30.89 6.34 -7.28
CA ALA A 274 -31.42 7.63 -6.83
C ALA A 274 -30.71 8.83 -7.49
N ALA A 275 -29.39 8.74 -7.68
CA ALA A 275 -28.61 9.76 -8.37
C ALA A 275 -28.89 9.84 -9.88
N CYS A 276 -29.25 8.71 -10.51
CA CYS A 276 -29.56 8.63 -11.94
C CYS A 276 -31.03 8.96 -12.26
N THR A 277 -31.95 8.88 -11.28
CA THR A 277 -33.34 9.29 -11.48
C THR A 277 -33.44 10.81 -11.57
N PRO A 278 -34.03 11.39 -12.64
CA PRO A 278 -34.15 12.83 -12.77
C PRO A 278 -35.07 13.38 -11.67
N LYS A 279 -34.57 14.34 -10.88
CA LYS A 279 -35.43 15.12 -9.98
C LYS A 279 -36.42 15.91 -10.83
N LYS A 280 -37.73 15.71 -10.65
CA LYS A 280 -38.77 16.57 -11.24
C LYS A 280 -38.46 18.01 -10.85
N ARG A 281 -38.17 18.89 -11.82
CA ARG A 281 -38.14 20.34 -11.57
C ARG A 281 -39.53 20.73 -11.08
N LYS A 282 -39.64 21.31 -9.89
CA LYS A 282 -40.87 22.02 -9.50
C LYS A 282 -41.01 23.20 -10.46
N HIS A 283 -42.07 23.20 -11.27
CA HIS A 283 -42.51 24.39 -11.98
C HIS A 283 -42.93 25.38 -10.89
N VAL A 284 -42.21 26.49 -10.75
CA VAL A 284 -42.71 27.64 -9.99
C VAL A 284 -43.53 28.43 -11.00
N GLU A 285 -44.84 28.29 -10.93
CA GLU A 285 -45.75 29.25 -11.58
C GLU A 285 -45.56 30.58 -10.85
N LEU A 286 -45.01 31.56 -11.54
CA LEU A 286 -45.08 32.96 -11.13
C LEU A 286 -46.48 33.40 -11.52
N GLU A 287 -47.34 33.64 -10.53
CA GLU A 287 -48.57 34.39 -10.74
C GLU A 287 -48.16 35.82 -11.12
N GLU A 288 -48.43 36.21 -12.37
CA GLU A 288 -48.32 37.59 -12.83
C GLU A 288 -49.46 38.38 -12.15
N GLU A 289 -49.13 39.20 -11.15
CA GLU A 289 -50.01 40.27 -10.67
C GLU A 289 -50.05 41.36 -11.75
N ASP A 290 -51.15 41.40 -12.50
CA ASP A 290 -51.49 42.50 -13.41
C ASP A 290 -51.79 43.78 -12.60
N ASP A 291 -50.78 44.61 -12.37
CA ASP A 291 -50.96 45.99 -11.94
C ASP A 291 -51.52 46.83 -13.10
N ILE A 292 -52.84 46.95 -13.15
CA ILE A 292 -53.56 47.91 -13.99
C ILE A 292 -53.28 49.32 -13.45
N ILE A 293 -52.44 50.09 -14.15
CA ILE A 293 -52.29 51.53 -13.92
C ILE A 293 -53.43 52.24 -14.70
N GLU A 294 -54.45 52.68 -13.97
CA GLU A 294 -55.38 53.71 -14.45
C GLU A 294 -54.63 55.05 -14.59
N ILE A 295 -54.59 55.58 -15.81
CA ILE A 295 -54.23 56.97 -16.08
C ILE A 295 -55.54 57.74 -16.22
N SER A 296 -55.86 58.60 -15.25
CA SER A 296 -56.91 59.62 -15.35
C SER A 296 -56.30 61.00 -15.59
N ASP A 297 -56.68 61.59 -16.72
CA ASP A 297 -56.63 62.99 -17.20
C ASP A 297 -55.33 63.82 -17.08
#